data_AF-A0A958GFV2-F1
#
_entry.id   AF-A0A958GFV2-F1
#
_cell.length_a   1.000
_cell.length_b   1.000
_cell.length_c   1.000
_cell.angle_alpha   90.00
_cell.angle_beta   90.00
_cell.angle_gamma   90.00
#
_symmetry.space_group_name_H-M   'P 1'
#
loop_
_entity.id
_entity.type
_entity.pdbx_description
1 polymer ?
#
loop_
_entity_poly.entity_id
_entity_poly.type
_entity_poly.pdbx_seq_one_letter_code
_entity_poly.pdbx_strand_id
1 'polypeptide(L)'
;MSGEKLPQMDLSFMWGNGYDPVHELMRAIILRTVEDYNSKSEFREEAIEYLYSEEEEYIFSFRAICRHFGFDPEKTRDAIINATRRISTRRRAA
;
A
#
# COMPACT_ATOMS: atom_id res chain seq x y z
N MET A 1 -0.85 -29.87 31.13
CA MET A 1 -0.29 -28.53 30.83
C MET A 1 -0.39 -28.33 29.33
N SER A 2 -1.44 -27.65 28.87
CA SER A 2 -1.62 -27.32 27.46
C SER A 2 -0.62 -26.23 27.10
N GLY A 3 0.43 -26.59 26.37
CA GLY A 3 1.36 -25.61 25.82
C GLY A 3 0.57 -24.72 24.87
N GLU A 4 0.36 -23.46 25.27
CA GLU A 4 -0.15 -22.43 24.40
C GLU A 4 0.75 -22.39 23.17
N LYS A 5 0.22 -22.84 22.02
CA LYS A 5 0.89 -22.69 20.74
C LYS A 5 0.91 -21.19 20.46
N LEU A 6 2.00 -20.55 20.87
CA LEU A 6 2.32 -19.20 20.43
C LEU A 6 2.15 -19.14 18.90
N PRO A 7 1.57 -18.05 18.37
CA PRO A 7 1.43 -17.87 16.92
C PRO A 7 2.76 -18.20 16.26
N GLN A 8 2.76 -19.26 15.46
CA GLN A 8 3.96 -19.66 14.74
C GLN A 8 4.17 -18.60 13.65
N MET A 9 5.36 -17.99 13.66
CA MET A 9 5.74 -17.04 12.63
C MET A 9 5.68 -17.75 11.28
N ASP A 10 4.89 -17.22 10.35
CA ASP A 10 4.76 -17.81 9.03
C ASP A 10 6.09 -17.67 8.27
N LEU A 11 6.73 -18.81 8.01
CA LEU A 11 8.05 -18.89 7.38
C LEU A 11 7.99 -18.61 5.87
N SER A 12 6.79 -18.50 5.26
CA SER A 12 6.68 -18.07 3.87
C SER A 12 7.24 -16.67 3.61
N PHE A 13 7.46 -15.88 4.67
CA PHE A 13 8.00 -14.51 4.63
C PHE A 13 9.48 -14.42 5.06
N MET A 14 10.19 -15.54 5.19
CA MET A 14 11.63 -15.55 5.47
C MET A 14 12.43 -15.05 4.25
N TRP A 15 13.56 -14.37 4.52
CA TRP A 15 14.50 -13.87 3.51
C TRP A 15 14.90 -14.98 2.53
N GLY A 16 14.69 -14.75 1.23
CA GLY A 16 15.12 -15.66 0.15
C GLY A 16 14.13 -15.88 -1.00
N ASN A 17 12.83 -15.56 -0.82
CA ASN A 17 11.79 -15.79 -1.84
C ASN A 17 11.31 -14.50 -2.55
N GLY A 18 12.16 -13.47 -2.64
CA GLY A 18 11.78 -12.16 -3.22
C GLY A 18 10.89 -11.30 -2.32
N TYR A 19 10.66 -11.72 -1.07
CA TYR A 19 9.96 -10.94 -0.07
C TYR A 19 10.88 -9.85 0.50
N ASP A 20 10.57 -8.60 0.18
CA ASP A 20 11.14 -7.41 0.81
C ASP A 20 10.07 -6.75 1.70
N PRO A 21 10.24 -6.76 3.04
CA PRO A 21 9.23 -6.23 3.96
C PRO A 21 8.98 -4.73 3.77
N VAL A 22 9.98 -3.95 3.36
CA VAL A 22 9.81 -2.52 3.11
C VAL A 22 9.01 -2.31 1.83
N HIS A 23 9.34 -3.04 0.78
CA HIS A 23 8.61 -3.03 -0.49
C HIS A 23 7.13 -3.43 -0.30
N GLU A 24 6.87 -4.46 0.50
CA GLU A 24 5.51 -4.92 0.80
C GLU A 24 4.73 -3.93 1.67
N LEU A 25 5.40 -3.27 2.63
CA LEU A 25 4.78 -2.20 3.41
C LEU A 25 4.37 -1.02 2.51
N MET A 26 5.26 -0.56 1.63
CA MET A 26 4.95 0.52 0.68
C MET A 26 3.78 0.15 -0.23
N ARG A 27 3.74 -1.10 -0.71
CA ARG A 27 2.61 -1.61 -1.50
C ARG A 27 1.32 -1.59 -0.68
N ALA A 28 1.36 -2.04 0.56
CA ALA A 28 0.19 -2.07 1.45
C ALA A 28 -0.37 -0.67 1.72
N ILE A 29 0.50 0.33 1.91
CA ILE A 29 0.09 1.74 2.10
C ILE A 29 -0.70 2.23 0.89
N ILE A 30 -0.17 2.07 -0.34
CA ILE A 30 -0.88 2.50 -1.56
C ILE A 30 -2.22 1.79 -1.71
N LEU A 31 -2.28 0.49 -1.46
CA LEU A 31 -3.53 -0.25 -1.53
C LEU A 31 -4.54 0.25 -0.50
N ARG A 32 -4.09 0.56 0.71
CA ARG A 32 -4.93 1.11 1.76
C ARG A 32 -5.46 2.49 1.38
N THR A 33 -4.63 3.39 0.85
CA THR A 33 -5.04 4.68 0.30
C THR A 33 -6.13 4.52 -0.76
N VAL A 34 -6.00 3.54 -1.66
CA VAL A 34 -7.02 3.25 -2.68
C VAL A 34 -8.33 2.79 -2.05
N GLU A 35 -8.28 1.95 -0.99
CA GLU A 35 -9.49 1.54 -0.27
C GLU A 35 -10.16 2.71 0.45
N ASP A 36 -9.37 3.53 1.15
CA ASP A 36 -9.84 4.68 1.90
C ASP A 36 -10.44 5.75 0.95
N TYR A 37 -9.81 6.03 -0.19
CA TYR A 37 -10.35 6.93 -1.21
C TYR A 37 -11.72 6.47 -1.77
N ASN A 38 -11.88 5.15 -1.93
CA ASN A 38 -13.14 4.55 -2.40
C ASN A 38 -14.20 4.42 -1.29
N SER A 39 -13.85 4.71 -0.04
CA SER A 39 -14.79 4.73 1.08
C SER A 39 -15.69 5.98 1.04
N LYS A 40 -16.80 5.95 1.79
CA LYS A 40 -17.68 7.11 1.99
C LYS A 40 -17.45 7.81 3.35
N SER A 41 -16.34 7.49 4.02
CA SER A 41 -16.01 7.98 5.37
C SER A 41 -14.98 9.10 5.35
N GLU A 42 -14.68 9.65 6.52
CA GLU A 42 -13.59 10.60 6.77
C GLU A 42 -12.24 10.17 6.17
N PHE A 43 -11.98 8.85 6.12
CA PHE A 43 -10.78 8.29 5.47
C PHE A 43 -10.59 8.69 4.01
N ARG A 44 -11.67 9.07 3.31
CA ARG A 44 -11.55 9.57 1.93
C ARG A 44 -10.80 10.89 1.86
N GLU A 45 -11.01 11.80 2.82
CA GLU A 45 -10.35 13.10 2.84
C GLU A 45 -8.86 12.94 3.15
N GLU A 46 -8.52 12.09 4.13
CA GLU A 46 -7.13 11.72 4.44
C GLU A 46 -6.42 11.08 3.25
N ALA A 47 -7.11 10.20 2.51
CA ALA A 47 -6.55 9.60 1.30
C ALA A 47 -6.29 10.64 0.20
N ILE A 48 -7.17 11.63 0.04
CA ILE A 48 -6.97 12.74 -0.91
C ILE A 48 -5.76 13.58 -0.47
N GLU A 49 -5.69 13.97 0.80
CA GLU A 49 -4.57 14.74 1.34
C GLU A 49 -3.23 14.01 1.10
N TYR A 50 -3.17 12.71 1.39
CA TYR A 50 -1.99 11.90 1.14
C TYR A 50 -1.60 11.84 -0.35
N LEU A 51 -2.56 11.68 -1.26
CA LEU A 51 -2.31 11.63 -2.72
C LEU A 51 -1.80 12.96 -3.30
N TYR A 52 -2.19 14.09 -2.69
CA TYR A 52 -1.82 15.43 -3.13
C TYR A 52 -0.67 16.05 -2.33
N SER A 53 -0.21 15.41 -1.25
CA SER A 53 0.92 15.88 -0.46
C SER A 53 2.17 16.09 -1.33
N GLU A 54 2.78 17.26 -1.18
CA GLU A 54 4.02 17.65 -1.84
C GLU A 54 5.26 17.20 -1.04
N GLU A 55 5.09 16.59 0.14
CA GLU A 55 6.20 16.12 0.95
C GLU A 55 6.97 14.99 0.23
N GLU A 56 8.20 15.27 -0.17
CA GLU A 56 9.08 14.29 -0.82
C GLU A 56 10.14 13.70 0.13
N GLU A 57 10.37 14.35 1.28
CA GLU A 57 11.40 13.92 2.25
C GLU A 57 10.98 12.68 3.06
N TYR A 58 9.67 12.44 3.20
CA TYR A 58 9.16 11.29 3.92
C TYR A 58 9.16 10.03 3.04
N ILE A 59 9.84 8.97 3.51
CA ILE A 59 10.02 7.72 2.74
C ILE A 59 8.72 7.00 2.37
N PHE A 60 7.63 7.25 3.11
CA PHE A 60 6.31 6.68 2.83
C PHE A 60 5.34 7.70 2.24
N SER A 61 5.81 8.87 1.80
CA SER A 61 4.96 9.77 1.03
C SER A 61 4.55 9.13 -0.29
N PHE A 62 3.41 9.54 -0.82
CA PHE A 62 2.89 8.98 -2.07
C PHE A 62 3.90 9.10 -3.21
N ARG A 63 4.58 10.25 -3.30
CA ARG A 63 5.59 10.52 -4.33
C ARG A 63 6.83 9.66 -4.14
N ALA A 64 7.32 9.51 -2.91
CA ALA A 64 8.46 8.65 -2.59
C ALA A 64 8.17 7.18 -2.94
N ILE A 65 7.00 6.68 -2.56
CA ILE A 65 6.56 5.32 -2.88
C ILE A 65 6.42 5.12 -4.40
N CYS A 66 5.79 6.05 -5.12
CA CYS A 66 5.68 5.96 -6.58
C CYS A 66 7.06 5.84 -7.23
N ARG A 67 8.03 6.67 -6.83
CA ARG A 67 9.40 6.62 -7.35
C ARG A 67 10.10 5.31 -7.02
N HIS A 68 9.92 4.78 -5.81
CA HIS A 68 10.47 3.47 -5.40
C HIS A 68 10.00 2.34 -6.33
N PHE A 69 8.75 2.38 -6.77
CA PHE A 69 8.19 1.42 -7.74
C PHE A 69 8.45 1.77 -9.21
N GLY A 70 9.13 2.88 -9.51
CA GLY A 70 9.37 3.35 -10.87
C GLY A 70 8.11 3.94 -11.56
N PHE A 71 7.12 4.36 -10.79
CA PHE A 71 5.90 5.00 -11.28
C PHE A 71 6.00 6.52 -11.27
N ASP A 72 5.32 7.16 -12.23
CA ASP A 72 5.10 8.60 -12.24
C ASP A 72 4.00 8.96 -11.22
N PRO A 73 4.27 9.81 -10.21
CA PRO A 73 3.29 10.11 -9.17
C PRO A 73 2.00 10.73 -9.71
N GLU A 74 2.09 11.63 -10.69
CA GLU A 74 0.92 12.35 -11.21
C GLU A 74 0.00 11.41 -11.99
N LYS A 75 0.57 10.59 -12.88
CA LYS A 75 -0.17 9.57 -13.62
C LYS A 75 -0.73 8.50 -12.70
N THR A 76 0.01 8.11 -11.66
CA THR A 76 -0.48 7.12 -10.68
C THR A 76 -1.68 7.66 -9.92
N ARG A 77 -1.60 8.92 -9.46
CA ARG A 77 -2.72 9.58 -8.78
C ARG A 77 -3.93 9.68 -9.70
N ASP A 78 -3.73 10.13 -10.93
CA ASP A 78 -4.81 10.23 -11.92
C ASP A 78 -5.48 8.87 -12.15
N ALA A 79 -4.68 7.81 -12.30
CA ALA A 79 -5.18 6.45 -12.45
C ALA A 79 -5.96 5.93 -11.23
N ILE A 80 -5.64 6.39 -10.02
CA ILE A 80 -6.40 6.06 -8.79
C ILE A 80 -7.72 6.85 -8.74
N ILE A 81 -7.66 8.16 -8.94
CA ILE A 81 -8.79 9.07 -8.77
C ILE A 81 -9.85 8.85 -9.86
N ASN A 82 -9.41 8.68 -11.11
CA ASN A 82 -10.25 8.55 -12.30
C ASN A 82 -10.46 7.08 -12.72
N ALA A 83 -10.17 6.13 -11.82
CA ALA A 83 -10.36 4.71 -12.08
C ALA A 83 -11.82 4.40 -12.44
N THR A 84 -12.08 4.01 -13.69
CA THR A 84 -13.41 3.58 -14.15
C THR A 84 -13.76 2.16 -13.71
N ARG A 85 -12.75 1.38 -13.29
CA ARG A 85 -12.89 0.02 -12.79
C ARG A 85 -12.30 -0.05 -11.38
N ARG A 86 -12.93 -0.85 -10.51
CA ARG A 86 -12.42 -1.09 -9.17
C ARG A 86 -11.01 -1.68 -9.25
N ILE A 87 -10.05 -0.98 -8.64
CA ILE A 87 -8.69 -1.48 -8.47
C ILE A 87 -8.73 -2.67 -7.50
N SER A 88 -8.13 -3.80 -7.89
CA SER A 88 -8.05 -4.97 -7.03
C SER A 88 -7.02 -4.74 -5.92
N THR A 89 -7.48 -4.55 -4.70
CA THR A 89 -6.64 -4.39 -3.51
C THR A 89 -6.34 -5.70 -2.79
N ARG A 90 -7.01 -6.80 -3.17
CA ARG A 90 -6.67 -8.14 -2.68
C ARG A 90 -5.32 -8.59 -3.24
N ARG A 91 -4.48 -9.19 -2.39
CA ARG A 91 -3.35 -10.01 -2.84
C ARG A 91 -3.88 -11.13 -3.73
N ARG A 92 -3.27 -11.32 -4.91
CA ARG A 92 -3.44 -12.57 -5.66
C ARG A 92 -2.67 -13.63 -4.87
N ALA A 93 -3.31 -14.75 -4.54
CA ALA A 93 -2.57 -15.90 -4.05
C ALA A 93 -1.54 -16.26 -5.12
N ALA A 94 -0.26 -16.31 -4.73
CA ALA A 94 0.83 -16.80 -5.57
C ALA A 94 0.78 -18.32 -5.65
#